data_AF-A0AA42AVQ8-F1
#
_entry.id   AF-A0AA42AVQ8-F1
#
_cell.length_a   1.000
_cell.length_b   1.000
_cell.length_c   1.000
_cell.angle_alpha   90.00
_cell.angle_beta   90.00
_cell.angle_gamma   90.00
#
_symmetry.space_group_name_H-M   'P 1'
#
loop_
_entity.id
_entity.type
_entity.pdbx_description
1 polymer ?
#
loop_
_entity_poly.entity_id
_entity_poly.type
_entity_poly.pdbx_seq_one_letter_code
_entity_poly.pdbx_strand_id
1 'polypeptide(L)'
;MLRLGSNGNLYIYTYSELPSNGYIAWEETYAAFSSRGSTSECLLPSKCGSFGLCEDNQCVACPTPKGLMGWDKKCKLPKIPSCTIVAANVGYYRVKDVEDYQPLSLSDGEGPMTVNECKKKCSDDCKCVGFFYRINGSMCSLAA
;
A
#
# COMPACT_ATOMS: atom_id res chain seq x y z
N MET A 1 12.30 -24.97 3.51
CA MET A 1 13.54 -24.18 3.59
C MET A 1 13.23 -22.72 3.29
N LEU A 2 13.60 -21.81 4.18
CA LEU A 2 13.48 -20.36 3.96
C LEU A 2 14.84 -19.85 3.45
N ARG A 3 14.84 -19.08 2.36
CA ARG A 3 16.05 -18.59 1.70
C ARG A 3 15.90 -17.14 1.27
N LEU A 4 16.93 -16.34 1.52
CA LEU A 4 17.10 -15.05 0.86
C LEU A 4 17.82 -15.25 -0.48
N GLY A 5 17.19 -14.85 -1.58
CA GLY A 5 17.77 -14.91 -2.92
C GLY A 5 18.84 -13.84 -3.13
N SER A 6 19.70 -14.04 -4.14
CA SER A 6 20.70 -13.02 -4.54
C SER A 6 20.07 -11.75 -5.11
N ASN A 7 18.81 -11.82 -5.53
CA ASN A 7 17.99 -10.67 -5.93
C ASN A 7 17.33 -9.95 -4.74
N GLY A 8 17.55 -10.40 -3.50
CA GLY A 8 16.97 -9.82 -2.29
C GLY A 8 15.56 -10.28 -1.95
N ASN A 9 14.96 -11.16 -2.77
CA ASN A 9 13.62 -11.69 -2.50
C ASN A 9 13.67 -12.84 -1.48
N LEU A 10 12.61 -12.95 -0.66
CA LEU A 10 12.44 -14.03 0.29
C LEU A 10 11.69 -15.19 -0.37
N TYR A 11 12.26 -16.39 -0.31
CA TYR A 11 11.71 -17.61 -0.87
C TYR A 11 11.45 -18.65 0.20
N ILE A 12 10.33 -19.37 0.07
CA ILE A 12 10.05 -20.58 0.85
C ILE A 12 9.93 -21.75 -0.12
N TYR A 13 10.82 -22.72 0.06
CA TYR A 13 10.78 -24.00 -0.63
C TYR A 13 10.17 -25.04 0.28
N THR A 14 9.17 -25.76 -0.22
CA THR A 14 8.55 -26.89 0.50
C THR A 14 9.05 -28.19 -0.09
N TYR A 15 9.37 -29.13 0.79
CA TYR A 15 9.79 -30.47 0.38
C TYR A 15 8.55 -31.35 0.15
N SER A 16 8.51 -32.09 -0.95
CA SER A 16 7.52 -33.11 -1.24
C SER A 16 8.19 -34.46 -1.47
N GLU A 17 7.68 -35.49 -0.79
CA GLU A 17 8.11 -36.87 -0.96
C GLU A 17 7.62 -37.50 -2.27
N LEU A 18 6.54 -36.94 -2.84
CA LEU A 18 5.95 -37.36 -4.11
C LEU A 18 5.97 -36.15 -5.06
N PRO A 19 7.10 -35.86 -5.71
CA PRO A 19 7.20 -34.70 -6.57
C PRO A 19 6.30 -34.86 -7.80
N SER A 20 5.43 -33.89 -8.05
CA SER A 20 4.43 -33.87 -9.15
C SER A 20 5.06 -34.03 -10.54
N ASN A 21 6.34 -33.70 -10.68
CA ASN A 21 7.13 -33.77 -11.92
C ASN A 21 8.22 -34.86 -11.89
N GLY A 22 8.23 -35.74 -10.88
CA GLY A 22 9.09 -36.93 -10.80
C GLY A 22 10.56 -36.69 -10.45
N TYR A 23 11.05 -35.44 -10.40
CA TYR A 23 12.48 -35.15 -10.25
C TYR A 23 12.82 -34.05 -9.22
N ILE A 24 11.89 -33.15 -8.90
CA ILE A 24 12.18 -31.97 -8.06
C ILE A 24 11.45 -32.10 -6.72
N ALA A 25 12.17 -32.52 -5.68
CA ALA A 25 11.61 -32.69 -4.33
C ALA A 25 11.40 -31.36 -3.59
N TRP A 26 12.08 -30.28 -3.98
CA TRP A 26 11.92 -28.95 -3.37
C TRP A 26 11.24 -27.99 -4.35
N GLU A 27 10.00 -27.60 -4.07
CA GLU A 27 9.22 -26.68 -4.89
C GLU A 27 9.17 -25.30 -4.23
N GLU A 28 9.32 -24.23 -5.03
CA GLU A 28 9.07 -22.87 -4.57
C GLU A 28 7.57 -22.69 -4.37
N THR A 29 7.12 -22.74 -3.13
CA THR A 29 5.71 -22.56 -2.79
C THR A 29 5.39 -21.13 -2.41
N TYR A 30 6.41 -20.31 -2.15
CA TYR A 30 6.22 -18.90 -1.82
C TYR A 30 7.42 -18.04 -2.23
N ALA A 31 7.13 -16.84 -2.73
CA ALA A 31 8.14 -15.81 -2.95
C ALA A 31 7.58 -14.43 -2.64
N ALA A 32 8.27 -13.66 -1.80
CA ALA A 32 7.98 -12.26 -1.49
C ALA A 32 8.54 -11.33 -2.57
N PHE A 33 7.83 -10.24 -2.88
CA PHE A 33 8.26 -9.18 -3.80
C PHE A 33 8.61 -9.70 -5.21
N SER A 34 7.87 -10.68 -5.72
CA SER A 34 8.21 -11.40 -6.96
C SER A 34 7.07 -11.36 -7.96
N SER A 35 7.30 -10.88 -9.18
CA SER A 35 6.29 -10.88 -10.25
C SER A 35 5.84 -12.27 -10.70
N ARG A 36 6.60 -13.31 -10.38
CA ARG A 36 6.30 -14.71 -10.72
C ARG A 36 5.97 -15.57 -9.50
N GLY A 37 5.96 -14.96 -8.32
CA GLY A 37 5.79 -15.65 -7.06
C GLY A 37 4.34 -15.79 -6.64
N SER A 38 4.16 -16.34 -5.44
CA SER A 38 2.87 -16.38 -4.74
C SER A 38 2.41 -15.01 -4.21
N THR A 39 3.27 -13.99 -4.27
CA THR A 39 2.95 -12.63 -3.80
C THR A 39 3.28 -11.60 -4.87
N SER A 40 2.76 -10.38 -4.70
CA SER A 40 2.96 -9.28 -5.64
C SER A 40 4.22 -8.47 -5.34
N GLU A 41 4.90 -7.97 -6.38
CA GLU A 41 5.89 -6.90 -6.28
C GLU A 41 5.31 -5.62 -5.70
N CYS A 42 3.98 -5.46 -5.71
CA CYS A 42 3.30 -4.35 -5.06
C CYS A 42 3.46 -4.33 -3.54
N LEU A 43 3.88 -5.44 -2.93
CA LEU A 43 4.26 -5.48 -1.52
C LEU A 43 5.52 -4.65 -1.25
N LEU A 44 6.33 -4.33 -2.26
CA LEU A 44 7.53 -3.54 -2.10
C LEU A 44 7.15 -2.05 -2.03
N PRO A 45 7.30 -1.36 -0.88
CA PRO A 45 6.79 0.00 -0.72
C PRO A 45 7.39 1.01 -1.71
N SER A 46 8.61 0.78 -2.17
CA SER A 46 9.29 1.66 -3.12
C SER A 46 8.91 1.42 -4.58
N LYS A 47 8.14 0.36 -4.91
CA LYS A 47 7.88 -0.08 -6.30
C LYS A 47 7.30 1.04 -7.16
N CYS A 48 6.29 1.74 -6.66
CA CYS A 48 5.60 2.82 -7.39
C CYS A 48 5.86 4.21 -6.79
N GLY A 49 6.94 4.36 -6.03
CA GLY A 49 7.25 5.58 -5.29
C GLY A 49 6.39 5.72 -4.04
N SER A 50 6.38 6.92 -3.45
CA SER A 50 5.74 7.16 -2.16
C SER A 50 4.21 7.28 -2.21
N PHE A 51 3.61 7.38 -3.40
CA PHE A 51 2.17 7.67 -3.55
C PHE A 51 1.53 6.99 -4.77
N GLY A 52 2.29 6.20 -5.53
CA GLY A 52 1.76 5.51 -6.70
C GLY A 52 0.95 4.27 -6.33
N LEU A 53 -0.09 3.98 -7.12
CA LEU A 53 -0.86 2.74 -6.99
C LEU A 53 -0.19 1.64 -7.79
N CYS A 54 -0.08 0.48 -7.15
CA CYS A 54 0.45 -0.73 -7.76
C CYS A 54 -0.65 -1.78 -7.92
N GLU A 55 -0.78 -2.31 -9.12
CA GLU A 55 -1.74 -3.36 -9.48
C GLU A 55 -1.05 -4.31 -10.46
N ASP A 56 -1.22 -5.62 -10.31
CA ASP A 56 -0.61 -6.64 -11.17
C ASP A 56 0.90 -6.46 -11.42
N ASN A 57 1.65 -6.05 -10.38
CA ASN A 57 3.08 -5.74 -10.41
C ASN A 57 3.46 -4.50 -11.25
N GLN A 58 2.48 -3.69 -11.63
CA GLN A 58 2.65 -2.50 -12.45
C GLN A 58 2.23 -1.23 -11.69
N CYS A 59 2.90 -0.12 -11.98
CA CYS A 59 2.50 1.18 -11.47
C CYS A 59 1.48 1.79 -12.41
N VAL A 60 0.21 1.72 -12.02
CA VAL A 60 -0.93 1.99 -12.91
C VAL A 60 -1.42 3.43 -12.80
N ALA A 61 -1.35 4.02 -11.61
CA ALA A 61 -1.93 5.33 -11.36
C ALA A 61 -1.19 6.14 -10.31
N CYS A 62 -1.35 7.46 -10.40
CA CYS A 62 -1.01 8.43 -9.38
C CYS A 62 -2.29 9.11 -8.87
N PRO A 63 -2.62 9.03 -7.57
CA PRO A 63 -3.76 9.73 -7.02
C PRO A 63 -3.57 11.26 -7.03
N THR A 64 -4.63 11.99 -7.38
CA THR A 64 -4.66 13.45 -7.37
C THR A 64 -5.98 13.96 -6.79
N PRO A 65 -6.09 15.25 -6.42
CA PRO A 65 -7.36 15.83 -5.98
C PRO A 65 -8.50 15.74 -7.01
N LYS A 66 -8.17 15.54 -8.30
CA LYS A 66 -9.14 15.40 -9.40
C LYS A 66 -9.42 13.94 -9.77
N GLY A 67 -8.86 12.98 -9.03
CA GLY A 67 -8.94 11.55 -9.34
C GLY A 67 -7.60 10.93 -9.70
N LEU A 68 -7.64 9.75 -10.32
CA LEU A 68 -6.44 9.02 -10.72
C LEU A 68 -5.92 9.52 -12.07
N MET A 69 -4.62 9.77 -12.15
CA MET A 69 -3.90 10.03 -13.40
C MET A 69 -2.95 8.88 -13.70
N GLY A 70 -2.50 8.75 -14.95
CA GLY A 70 -1.48 7.77 -15.32
C GLY A 70 -0.20 7.96 -14.48
N TRP A 71 0.39 6.85 -14.04
CA TRP A 71 1.59 6.89 -13.22
C TRP A 71 2.80 7.41 -14.02
N ASP A 72 3.65 8.20 -13.35
CA ASP A 72 4.96 8.58 -13.85
C ASP A 72 5.99 8.69 -12.70
N LYS A 73 7.26 8.90 -13.03
CA LYS A 73 8.34 9.07 -12.05
C LYS A 73 8.20 10.32 -11.17
N LYS A 74 7.30 11.25 -11.53
CA LYS A 74 7.01 12.47 -10.78
C LYS A 74 5.83 12.26 -9.83
N CYS A 75 5.21 11.09 -9.80
CA CYS A 75 4.12 10.76 -8.90
C CYS A 75 4.58 10.91 -7.44
N LYS A 76 3.88 11.79 -6.72
CA LYS A 76 4.19 12.18 -5.36
C LYS A 76 2.97 12.82 -4.72
N LEU A 77 3.03 12.93 -3.40
CA LEU A 77 1.99 13.58 -2.63
C LEU A 77 1.76 15.02 -3.11
N PRO A 78 0.49 15.46 -3.23
CA PRO A 78 0.18 16.86 -3.52
C PRO A 78 0.74 17.78 -2.44
N LYS A 79 1.23 18.96 -2.84
CA LYS A 79 1.57 20.01 -1.88
C LYS A 79 0.29 20.63 -1.35
N ILE A 80 0.03 20.50 -0.05
CA ILE A 80 -1.11 21.15 0.59
C ILE A 80 -0.81 22.65 0.75
N PRO A 81 -1.74 23.56 0.41
CA PRO A 81 -1.59 24.97 0.74
C PRO A 81 -1.56 25.20 2.27
N SER A 82 -0.95 26.30 2.67
CA SER A 82 -0.88 26.76 4.06
C SER A 82 -2.26 26.76 4.74
N CYS A 83 -2.35 26.11 5.90
CA CYS A 83 -3.56 25.87 6.71
C CYS A 83 -4.18 27.12 7.36
N THR A 84 -3.86 28.32 6.85
CA THR A 84 -4.28 29.60 7.43
C THR A 84 -5.76 29.93 7.14
N ILE A 85 -6.46 29.07 6.40
CA ILE A 85 -7.88 29.24 6.05
C ILE A 85 -8.68 28.20 6.84
N VAL A 86 -9.39 28.68 7.86
CA VAL A 86 -10.19 27.95 8.88
C VAL A 86 -11.30 27.03 8.30
N ALA A 87 -11.47 26.97 6.98
CA ALA A 87 -12.44 26.10 6.32
C ALA A 87 -12.14 25.99 4.82
N ALA A 88 -10.92 25.62 4.44
CA ALA A 88 -10.73 25.17 3.07
C ALA A 88 -11.63 23.95 2.87
N ASN A 89 -12.56 24.00 1.90
CA ASN A 89 -13.34 22.83 1.50
C ASN A 89 -12.39 21.80 0.90
N VAL A 90 -11.71 21.02 1.76
CA VAL A 90 -10.79 19.97 1.34
C VAL A 90 -11.64 18.86 0.72
N GLY A 91 -11.53 18.75 -0.60
CA GLY A 91 -12.13 17.67 -1.36
C GLY A 91 -11.31 16.40 -1.17
N TYR A 92 -11.97 15.31 -0.80
CA TYR A 92 -11.34 13.99 -0.72
C TYR A 92 -11.81 13.16 -1.91
N TYR A 93 -10.86 12.57 -2.63
CA TYR A 93 -11.14 11.58 -3.65
C TYR A 93 -10.96 10.18 -3.04
N ARG A 94 -12.02 9.38 -3.03
CA ARG A 94 -11.98 8.02 -2.50
C ARG A 94 -11.44 7.06 -3.55
N VAL A 95 -10.33 6.40 -3.23
CA VAL A 95 -9.87 5.20 -3.94
C VAL A 95 -10.40 3.98 -3.19
N LYS A 96 -10.99 3.02 -3.90
CA LYS A 96 -11.53 1.78 -3.31
C LYS A 96 -10.55 0.63 -3.50
N ASP A 97 -10.67 -0.37 -2.64
CA ASP A 97 -9.98 -1.67 -2.76
C ASP A 97 -8.45 -1.53 -2.83
N VAL A 98 -7.90 -0.59 -2.07
CA VAL A 98 -6.45 -0.37 -1.92
C VAL A 98 -6.01 -0.91 -0.57
N GLU A 99 -4.95 -1.72 -0.59
CA GLU A 99 -4.22 -2.10 0.60
C GLU A 99 -3.00 -1.18 0.76
N ASP A 100 -2.82 -0.66 1.98
CA ASP A 100 -1.60 0.04 2.35
C ASP A 100 -0.60 -0.97 2.92
N TYR A 101 0.48 -1.20 2.17
CA TYR A 101 1.57 -2.09 2.54
C TYR A 101 2.69 -1.37 3.32
N GLN A 102 2.46 -0.15 3.82
CA GLN A 102 3.37 0.45 4.78
C GLN A 102 3.69 -0.58 5.88
N PRO A 103 4.97 -0.74 6.23
CA PRO A 103 5.38 -1.72 7.21
C PRO A 103 4.54 -1.52 8.47
N LEU A 104 4.22 -2.64 9.11
CA LEU A 104 3.49 -2.83 10.37
C LEU A 104 4.08 -2.06 11.58
N SER A 105 4.77 -0.94 11.37
CA SER A 105 5.25 -0.04 12.40
C SER A 105 4.08 0.70 13.04
N LEU A 106 3.55 0.07 14.09
CA LEU A 106 3.29 0.68 15.40
C LEU A 106 1.98 1.45 15.65
N SER A 107 1.02 1.45 14.74
CA SER A 107 -0.40 1.58 15.14
C SER A 107 -1.31 0.98 14.08
N ASP A 108 -2.33 0.24 14.49
CA ASP A 108 -3.40 -0.26 13.61
C ASP A 108 -4.31 0.88 13.10
N GLY A 109 -3.81 2.11 13.07
CA GLY A 109 -4.60 3.33 13.06
C GLY A 109 -5.13 3.69 14.45
N GLU A 110 -5.79 4.84 14.53
CA GLU A 110 -6.57 5.26 15.69
C GLU A 110 -8.04 4.90 15.47
N GLY A 111 -8.70 4.44 16.52
CA GLY A 111 -10.11 4.07 16.47
C GLY A 111 -10.55 3.26 17.68
N PRO A 112 -11.79 2.71 17.66
CA PRO A 112 -12.72 2.72 16.52
C PRO A 112 -13.38 4.09 16.29
N MET A 113 -13.52 4.51 15.03
CA MET A 113 -14.23 5.74 14.63
C MET A 113 -14.85 5.61 13.23
N THR A 114 -15.77 6.51 12.88
CA THR A 114 -16.39 6.57 11.55
C THR A 114 -15.47 7.21 10.51
N VAL A 115 -15.73 6.93 9.22
CA VAL A 115 -15.03 7.58 8.09
C VAL A 115 -15.12 9.11 8.17
N ASN A 116 -16.27 9.65 8.60
CA ASN A 116 -16.47 11.09 8.70
C ASN A 116 -15.65 11.72 9.83
N GLU A 117 -15.48 11.03 10.96
CA GLU A 117 -14.60 11.46 12.05
C GLU A 117 -13.14 11.45 11.61
N CYS A 118 -12.70 10.38 10.94
CA CYS A 118 -11.36 10.30 10.35
C CYS A 118 -11.10 11.42 9.32
N LYS A 119 -12.09 11.69 8.46
CA LYS A 119 -12.06 12.79 7.49
C LYS A 119 -11.98 14.16 8.17
N LYS A 120 -12.75 14.37 9.23
CA LYS A 120 -12.70 15.61 10.01
C LYS A 120 -11.32 15.78 10.62
N LYS A 121 -10.79 14.74 11.25
CA LYS A 121 -9.47 14.75 11.88
C LYS A 121 -8.35 15.08 10.89
N CYS A 122 -8.38 14.49 9.70
CA CYS A 122 -7.44 14.86 8.64
C CYS A 122 -7.62 16.32 8.21
N SER A 123 -8.86 16.80 8.10
CA SER A 123 -9.13 18.20 7.73
C SER A 123 -8.65 19.20 8.78
N ASP A 124 -8.65 18.80 10.06
CA ASP A 124 -8.18 19.62 11.19
C ASP A 124 -6.65 19.59 11.33
N ASP A 125 -5.96 18.59 10.76
CA ASP A 125 -4.50 18.48 10.74
C ASP A 125 -3.92 19.06 9.44
N CYS A 126 -3.26 20.20 9.59
CA CYS A 126 -2.59 20.93 8.52
C CYS A 126 -1.50 20.15 7.77
N LYS A 127 -1.01 19.04 8.33
CA LYS A 127 -0.03 18.16 7.70
C LYS A 127 -0.68 17.01 6.95
N CYS A 128 -1.97 16.75 7.18
CA CYS A 128 -2.64 15.59 6.63
C CYS A 128 -2.96 15.75 5.15
N VAL A 129 -2.33 14.94 4.31
CA VAL A 129 -2.54 14.89 2.85
C VAL A 129 -3.68 13.96 2.45
N GLY A 130 -4.12 13.10 3.37
CA GLY A 130 -5.09 12.03 3.15
C GLY A 130 -5.11 11.04 4.31
N PHE A 131 -5.97 10.03 4.23
CA PHE A 131 -6.05 9.00 5.26
C PHE A 131 -6.42 7.65 4.66
N PHE A 132 -5.97 6.59 5.32
CA PHE A 132 -6.43 5.23 5.09
C PHE A 132 -7.48 4.88 6.13
N TYR A 133 -8.60 4.33 5.67
CA TYR A 133 -9.67 3.87 6.55
C TYR A 133 -9.84 2.36 6.40
N ARG A 134 -9.54 1.62 7.46
CA ARG A 134 -9.76 0.17 7.52
C ARG A 134 -11.20 -0.08 7.97
N ILE A 135 -11.99 -0.61 7.03
CA ILE A 135 -13.40 -0.94 7.27
C ILE A 135 -13.51 -2.00 8.38
N ASN A 136 -12.66 -3.02 8.32
CA ASN A 136 -12.55 -4.03 9.37
C ASN A 136 -11.83 -3.41 10.57
N GLY A 137 -12.58 -3.19 11.66
CA GLY A 137 -12.08 -2.58 12.90
C GLY A 137 -12.34 -1.08 13.03
N SER A 138 -12.87 -0.42 11.99
CA SER A 138 -13.19 1.02 12.00
C SER A 138 -12.00 1.90 12.40
N MET A 139 -10.83 1.63 11.82
CA MET A 139 -9.58 2.31 12.17
C MET A 139 -9.17 3.36 11.13
N CYS A 140 -8.55 4.44 11.60
CA CYS A 140 -8.13 5.60 10.83
C CYS A 140 -6.61 5.80 10.92
N SER A 141 -5.91 5.82 9.79
CA SER A 141 -4.48 6.16 9.73
C SER A 141 -4.28 7.39 8.85
N LEU A 142 -3.76 8.47 9.44
CA LEU A 142 -3.49 9.70 8.71
C LEU A 142 -2.19 9.55 7.91
N ALA A 143 -2.22 9.98 6.65
CA ALA A 143 -1.02 10.18 5.84
C ALA A 143 -0.63 11.65 5.92
N ALA A 144 0.66 11.92 6.14
CA ALA A 144 1.24 13.26 6.26
C ALA A 144 2.52 13.37 5.44
#